data_AF-A0A7J3I8Y6-F1
#
_entry.id   AF-A0A7J3I8Y6-F1
#
_cell.length_a   1.000
_cell.length_b   1.000
_cell.length_c   1.000
_cell.angle_alpha   90.00
_cell.angle_beta   90.00
_cell.angle_gamma   90.00
#
_symmetry.space_group_name_H-M   'P 1'
#
loop_
_entity.id
_entity.type
_entity.pdbx_description
1 polymer ?
#
loop_
_entity_poly.entity_id
_entity_poly.type
_entity_poly.pdbx_seq_one_letter_code
_entity_poly.pdbx_strand_id
1 'polypeptide(L)'
;NAYITVAAKLFKSNPHFIIEPPAPSLGKGFVWKAYIEDVECFIVRPSITIYSFDVIEVISSKMLRKYLGLVDGSSIEIKVPLNANDGCWNL
;
A
#
# COMPACT_ATOMS: atom_id res chain seq x y z
N ASN A 1 4.11 11.49 15.02
CA ASN A 1 2.89 11.26 14.22
C ASN A 1 2.74 9.75 14.01
N ALA A 2 1.80 9.09 14.70
CA ALA A 2 1.76 7.63 14.83
C ALA A 2 1.62 6.88 13.49
N TYR A 3 0.90 7.46 12.52
CA TYR A 3 0.67 6.86 11.21
C TYR A 3 1.96 6.74 10.38
N ILE A 4 2.88 7.71 10.50
CA ILE A 4 4.19 7.68 9.83
C ILE A 4 4.99 6.46 10.28
N THR A 5 4.96 6.14 11.58
CA THR A 5 5.65 4.96 12.12
C THR A 5 5.04 3.67 11.60
N VAL A 6 3.71 3.60 11.47
CA VAL A 6 3.02 2.43 10.89
C VAL A 6 3.38 2.26 9.42
N ALA A 7 3.31 3.33 8.62
CA ALA A 7 3.69 3.31 7.21
C ALA A 7 5.17 2.92 7.01
N ALA A 8 6.08 3.48 7.83
CA ALA A 8 7.49 3.12 7.79
C ALA A 8 7.74 1.65 8.15
N LYS A 9 6.95 1.06 9.06
CA LYS A 9 7.02 -0.39 9.35
C LYS A 9 6.50 -1.22 8.18
N LEU A 10 5.38 -0.82 7.59
CA LEU A 10 4.83 -1.47 6.41
C LEU A 10 5.83 -1.49 5.24
N PHE A 11 6.45 -0.34 4.93
CA PHE A 11 7.39 -0.26 3.81
C PHE A 11 8.74 -0.94 4.08
N LYS A 12 9.02 -1.34 5.32
CA LYS A 12 10.14 -2.21 5.67
C LYS A 12 9.79 -3.70 5.59
N SER A 13 8.51 -4.06 5.47
CA SER A 13 8.07 -5.45 5.31
C SER A 13 8.25 -5.92 3.87
N ASN A 14 8.11 -7.23 3.65
CA ASN A 14 8.13 -7.78 2.31
C ASN A 14 6.89 -7.33 1.51
N PRO A 15 7.07 -6.71 0.33
CA PRO A 15 5.97 -6.42 -0.56
C PRO A 15 5.33 -7.73 -1.05
N HIS A 16 4.02 -7.68 -1.33
CA HIS A 16 3.30 -8.82 -1.90
C HIS A 16 3.67 -9.01 -3.38
N PHE A 17 3.89 -7.89 -4.09
CA PHE A 17 4.34 -7.91 -5.47
C PHE A 17 5.45 -6.91 -5.67
N ILE A 18 6.30 -7.29 -6.62
CA ILE A 18 7.38 -6.49 -7.12
C ILE A 18 7.14 -6.32 -8.62
N ILE A 19 6.96 -5.08 -9.07
CA ILE A 19 6.71 -4.74 -10.48
C ILE A 19 8.00 -4.16 -11.06
N GLU A 20 8.59 -4.85 -12.01
CA GLU A 20 9.76 -4.34 -12.74
C GLU A 20 9.37 -3.18 -13.66
N PRO A 21 10.27 -2.19 -13.83
CA PRO A 21 9.97 -1.04 -14.67
C PRO A 21 9.89 -1.46 -16.14
N PRO A 22 8.93 -0.92 -16.92
CA PRO A 22 8.79 -1.25 -18.34
C PRO A 22 9.83 -0.54 -19.23
N ALA A 23 10.58 0.42 -18.67
CA ALA A 23 11.65 1.15 -19.35
C ALA A 23 12.74 1.57 -18.32
N PRO A 24 14.01 1.71 -18.73
CA PRO A 24 15.11 2.05 -17.81
C PRO A 24 14.97 3.39 -17.08
N SER A 25 14.15 4.32 -17.60
CA SER A 25 13.89 5.62 -16.99
C SER A 25 12.86 5.58 -15.85
N LEU A 26 12.25 4.42 -15.59
CA LEU A 26 11.21 4.24 -14.58
C LEU A 26 11.72 3.43 -13.39
N GLY A 27 11.17 3.74 -12.22
CA GLY A 27 11.46 3.01 -10.98
C GLY A 27 10.66 1.71 -10.86
N LYS A 28 11.20 0.78 -10.09
CA LYS A 28 10.53 -0.46 -9.68
C LYS A 28 9.35 -0.14 -8.76
N GLY A 29 8.24 -0.84 -8.89
CA GLY A 29 7.07 -0.71 -8.02
C GLY A 29 7.08 -1.76 -6.92
N PHE A 30 6.91 -1.35 -5.67
CA PHE A 30 6.62 -2.23 -4.54
C PHE A 30 5.14 -2.14 -4.19
N VAL A 31 4.48 -3.27 -4.06
CA VAL A 31 3.02 -3.33 -3.94
C VAL A 31 2.60 -4.20 -2.77
N TRP A 32 1.73 -3.65 -1.92
CA TRP A 32 1.11 -4.38 -0.83
C TRP A 32 -0.39 -4.47 -1.06
N LYS A 33 -0.93 -5.69 -1.01
CA LYS A 33 -2.38 -5.91 -1.01
C LYS A 33 -2.98 -5.22 0.21
N ALA A 34 -4.15 -4.59 0.05
CA ALA A 34 -4.82 -3.87 1.12
C ALA A 34 -6.33 -3.82 0.90
N TYR A 35 -7.04 -3.33 1.91
CA TYR A 35 -8.48 -3.15 1.89
C TYR A 35 -8.86 -1.83 2.55
N ILE A 36 -9.79 -1.09 1.93
CA ILE A 36 -10.51 0.01 2.57
C ILE A 36 -11.94 -0.48 2.69
N GLU A 37 -12.42 -0.65 3.92
CA GLU A 37 -13.66 -1.37 4.21
C GLU A 37 -13.63 -2.79 3.61
N ASP A 38 -14.51 -3.10 2.66
CA ASP A 38 -14.58 -4.36 1.91
C ASP A 38 -13.98 -4.25 0.49
N VAL A 39 -13.46 -3.08 0.12
CA VAL A 39 -12.92 -2.82 -1.22
C VAL A 39 -11.46 -3.21 -1.29
N GLU A 40 -11.16 -4.22 -2.11
CA GLU A 40 -9.79 -4.59 -2.44
C GLU A 40 -9.06 -3.43 -3.15
N CYS A 41 -7.85 -3.16 -2.66
CA CYS A 41 -6.97 -2.14 -3.19
C CYS A 41 -5.51 -2.57 -2.98
N PHE A 42 -4.58 -1.72 -3.43
CA PHE A 42 -3.17 -1.93 -3.25
C PHE A 42 -2.49 -0.63 -2.84
N ILE A 43 -1.60 -0.71 -1.87
CA ILE A 43 -0.65 0.36 -1.58
C ILE A 43 0.53 0.19 -2.52
N VAL A 44 0.91 1.25 -3.22
CA VAL A 44 2.04 1.26 -4.15
C VAL A 44 3.10 2.22 -3.63
N ARG A 45 4.37 1.81 -3.72
CA ARG A 45 5.51 2.68 -3.49
C ARG A 45 6.55 2.48 -4.59
N PRO A 46 6.85 3.50 -5.41
CA PRO A 46 7.94 3.39 -6.36
C PRO A 46 9.30 3.44 -5.63
N SER A 47 10.29 2.74 -6.19
CA SER A 47 11.68 2.77 -5.70
C SER A 47 12.33 4.15 -5.83
N ILE A 48 11.81 4.96 -6.76
CA ILE A 48 12.19 6.36 -6.96
C ILE A 48 10.98 7.19 -6.49
N THR A 49 11.06 7.76 -5.30
CA THR A 49 10.01 8.63 -4.74
C THR A 49 10.62 9.84 -4.04
N ILE A 50 9.96 10.99 -4.17
CA ILE A 50 10.28 12.21 -3.43
C ILE A 50 9.44 12.36 -2.16
N TYR A 51 8.41 11.52 -2.00
CA TYR A 51 7.50 11.57 -0.86
C TYR A 51 8.05 10.78 0.32
N SER A 52 7.82 11.31 1.52
CA SER A 52 8.27 10.69 2.76
C SER A 52 7.37 9.49 3.13
N PHE A 53 7.27 9.17 4.42
CA PHE A 53 6.40 8.09 4.92
C PHE A 53 5.05 8.60 5.43
N ASP A 54 4.74 9.87 5.21
CA ASP A 54 3.49 10.55 5.58
C ASP A 54 2.43 10.54 4.48
N VAL A 55 2.82 10.22 3.25
CA VAL A 55 1.94 10.03 2.10
C VAL A 55 2.12 8.61 1.56
N ILE A 56 1.00 7.98 1.23
CA ILE A 56 0.95 6.67 0.57
C ILE A 56 0.09 6.79 -0.69
N GLU A 57 0.40 5.98 -1.70
CA GLU A 57 -0.39 5.89 -2.92
C GLU A 57 -1.24 4.63 -2.87
N VAL A 58 -2.54 4.76 -3.18
CA VAL A 58 -3.50 3.65 -3.19
C VAL A 58 -4.12 3.53 -4.56
N ILE A 59 -4.10 2.33 -5.13
CA ILE A 59 -4.77 2.00 -6.39
C ILE A 59 -5.84 0.94 -6.17
N SER A 60 -6.92 0.99 -6.95
CA SER A 60 -7.99 -0.01 -6.94
C SER A 60 -8.63 -0.09 -8.33
N SER A 61 -9.32 -1.19 -8.63
CA SER A 61 -10.16 -1.31 -9.81
C SER A 61 -11.40 -0.41 -9.74
N LYS A 62 -11.74 0.11 -8.55
CA LYS A 62 -12.83 1.06 -8.33
C LYS A 62 -12.31 2.49 -8.18
N MET A 63 -13.10 3.46 -8.64
CA MET A 63 -12.87 4.87 -8.33
C MET A 63 -13.26 5.14 -6.86
N LEU A 64 -12.32 4.95 -5.94
CA LEU A 64 -12.57 4.94 -4.49
C LEU A 64 -13.32 6.16 -3.98
N ARG A 65 -12.98 7.37 -4.45
CA ARG A 65 -13.70 8.60 -4.05
C ARG A 65 -15.19 8.55 -4.36
N LYS A 66 -15.55 8.10 -5.55
CA LYS A 66 -16.96 7.97 -5.95
C LYS A 66 -17.64 6.81 -5.23
N TYR A 67 -16.94 5.68 -5.12
CA TYR A 67 -17.51 4.45 -4.55
C TYR A 67 -17.78 4.57 -3.05
N LEU A 68 -16.86 5.19 -2.31
CA LEU A 68 -16.92 5.35 -0.85
C LEU A 68 -17.38 6.77 -0.41
N GLY A 69 -17.69 7.66 -1.36
CA GLY A 69 -18.10 9.03 -1.07
C GLY A 69 -17.01 9.89 -0.41
N LEU A 70 -15.74 9.64 -0.70
CA LEU A 70 -14.60 10.32 -0.06
C LEU A 70 -14.34 11.70 -0.67
N VAL A 71 -14.05 12.65 0.22
CA VAL A 71 -13.58 14.00 -0.10
C VAL A 71 -12.20 14.22 0.53
N ASP A 72 -11.54 15.32 0.19
CA ASP A 72 -10.27 15.67 0.84
C ASP A 72 -10.51 15.89 2.34
N GLY A 73 -9.63 15.33 3.17
CA GLY A 73 -9.77 15.34 4.63
C GLY A 73 -10.63 14.20 5.20
N SER A 74 -11.28 13.38 4.38
CA SER A 74 -11.94 12.15 4.86
C SER A 74 -10.93 11.22 5.54
N SER A 75 -11.24 10.80 6.76
CA SER A 75 -10.48 9.75 7.45
C SER A 75 -10.92 8.39 6.95
N ILE A 76 -9.96 7.52 6.63
CA ILE A 76 -10.19 6.13 6.22
C ILE A 76 -9.30 5.20 7.02
N GLU A 77 -9.72 3.94 7.14
CA GLU A 77 -8.88 2.85 7.65
C GLU A 77 -8.43 1.98 6.48
N ILE A 78 -7.13 1.67 6.42
CA ILE A 78 -6.57 0.74 5.44
C ILE A 78 -6.07 -0.48 6.19
N LYS A 79 -6.57 -1.66 5.81
CA LYS A 79 -6.19 -2.95 6.37
C LYS A 79 -5.23 -3.64 5.40
N VAL A 80 -4.04 -3.99 5.88
CA VAL A 80 -3.06 -4.78 5.14
C VAL A 80 -3.03 -6.18 5.77
N PRO A 81 -3.30 -7.25 5.00
CA PRO A 81 -3.16 -8.61 5.52
C PRO A 81 -1.68 -8.87 5.85
N LEU A 82 -1.44 -9.54 6.98
CA LEU A 82 -0.12 -10.07 7.29
C LEU A 82 0.14 -11.25 6.33
N ASN A 83 1.37 -11.36 5.80
CA ASN A 83 1.70 -12.50 4.97
C ASN A 83 1.63 -13.78 5.83
N ALA A 84 1.02 -14.85 5.31
CA ALA A 84 0.95 -16.14 6.00
C ALA A 84 2.34 -16.79 6.23
N ASN A 85 3.41 -16.23 5.65
CA ASN A 85 4.79 -16.68 5.83
C ASN A 85 5.53 -15.96 6.97
N ASP A 86 4.87 -15.03 7.68
CA ASP A 86 5.45 -14.36 8.85
C ASP A 86 5.21 -15.13 10.17
N GLY A 87 4.69 -16.36 10.08
CA GLY A 87 4.58 -17.29 11.18
C GLY A 87 4.82 -18.72 10.70
N CYS A 88 5.93 -19.33 11.13
CA CYS A 88 6.05 -20.77 11.17
C CYS A 88 4.82 -21.36 11.86
N TRP A 89 3.90 -21.94 11.10
CA TRP A 89 3.05 -23.01 11.61
C TRP A 89 3.75 -24.30 11.23
N ASN A 90 4.59 -24.79 12.16
CA ASN A 90 4.98 -26.19 12.15
C ASN A 90 3.70 -26.99 12.43
N LEU A 91 3.21 -27.70 11.41
CA LEU A 91 2.41 -28.91 11.61
C LEU A 91 3.36 -30.11 11.55
#